data_AF-A0A2J0M8P9-F1
#
_entry.id   AF-A0A2J0M8P9-F1
#
_cell.length_a   1.000
_cell.length_b   1.000
_cell.length_c   1.000
_cell.angle_alpha   90.00
_cell.angle_beta   90.00
_cell.angle_gamma   90.00
#
_symmetry.space_group_name_H-M   'P 1'
#
loop_
_entity.id
_entity.type
_entity.pdbx_description
1 polymer ?
#
loop_
_entity_poly.entity_id
_entity_poly.type
_entity_poly.pdbx_seq_one_letter_code
_entity_poly.pdbx_strand_id
1 'polypeptide(L)' 'MTRSIIPFPVRDFDRFFGEDALSFGEFLPALDIYQDKDNVVAKLALPGVDPKKVDITIENDVLTV' A
#
# COMPACT_ATOMS: atom_id res chain seq x y z
N MET A 1 19.43 20.50 -5.54
CA MET A 1 18.81 19.62 -4.51
C MET A 1 17.81 18.74 -5.24
N THR A 2 18.21 17.53 -5.65
CA THR A 2 17.37 16.62 -6.45
C THR A 2 16.83 15.56 -5.50
N ARG A 3 15.51 15.52 -5.33
CA ARG A 3 14.85 14.55 -4.45
C ARG A 3 14.89 13.20 -5.15
N SER A 4 15.83 12.34 -4.73
CA SER A 4 15.97 10.97 -5.21
C SER A 4 14.80 10.15 -4.69
N ILE A 5 13.82 9.89 -5.56
CA ILE A 5 12.85 8.82 -5.37
C ILE A 5 13.61 7.50 -5.49
N ILE A 6 13.65 6.75 -4.39
CA ILE A 6 14.24 5.41 -4.35
C ILE A 6 13.45 4.57 -5.36
N PRO A 7 14.08 3.96 -6.38
CA PRO A 7 13.38 3.04 -7.24
C PRO A 7 13.20 1.76 -6.43
N PHE A 8 12.06 1.66 -5.73
CA PHE A 8 11.55 0.36 -5.34
C PHE A 8 11.59 -0.53 -6.59
N PRO A 9 12.03 -1.80 -6.49
CA PRO A 9 12.10 -2.67 -7.66
C PRO A 9 10.67 -3.01 -8.07
N VAL A 10 10.07 -2.16 -8.91
CA VAL A 10 8.75 -2.34 -9.51
C VAL A 10 8.63 -3.71 -10.18
N ARG A 11 9.76 -4.26 -10.65
CA ARG A 11 9.88 -5.58 -11.26
C ARG A 11 9.62 -6.76 -10.29
N ASP A 12 9.81 -6.56 -8.99
CA ASP A 12 9.48 -7.56 -7.96
C ASP A 12 8.03 -7.39 -7.47
N PHE A 13 7.50 -6.15 -7.52
CA PHE A 13 6.07 -5.87 -7.36
C PHE A 13 5.26 -6.57 -8.48
N ASP A 14 5.67 -6.44 -9.75
CA ASP A 14 5.01 -7.13 -10.87
C ASP A 14 4.98 -8.66 -10.74
N ARG A 15 5.97 -9.26 -10.06
CA ARG A 15 6.03 -10.72 -9.82
C ARG A 15 5.19 -11.16 -8.64
N PHE A 16 5.05 -10.33 -7.60
CA PHE A 16 4.23 -10.61 -6.44
C PHE A 16 2.73 -10.38 -6.71
N PHE A 17 2.44 -9.44 -7.61
CA PHE A 17 1.09 -9.07 -8.02
C PHE A 17 0.72 -9.62 -9.42
N GLY A 18 1.43 -10.60 -9.98
CA GLY A 18 1.11 -11.16 -11.30
C GLY A 18 -0.28 -11.79 -11.37
N GLU A 19 -1.01 -11.52 -12.46
CA GLU A 19 -2.42 -11.87 -12.75
C GLU A 19 -3.48 -11.08 -11.95
N ASP A 20 -3.27 -10.79 -10.65
CA ASP A 20 -4.17 -9.95 -9.84
C ASP A 20 -3.88 -8.43 -9.93
N ALA A 21 -2.65 -8.01 -10.24
CA ALA A 21 -2.25 -6.61 -10.47
C ALA A 21 -3.05 -5.94 -11.58
N LEU A 22 -3.41 -6.72 -12.61
CA LEU A 22 -4.19 -6.21 -13.72
C LEU A 22 -5.61 -5.82 -13.29
N SER A 23 -6.08 -6.34 -12.15
CA SER A 23 -7.33 -5.93 -11.48
C SER A 23 -7.12 -4.70 -10.57
N PHE A 24 -5.94 -4.57 -9.93
CA PHE A 24 -5.56 -3.37 -9.17
C PHE A 24 -5.40 -2.11 -10.04
N GLY A 25 -5.27 -2.26 -11.37
CA GLY A 25 -5.18 -1.15 -12.31
C GLY A 25 -6.38 -0.19 -12.31
N GLU A 26 -7.54 -0.59 -11.78
CA GLU A 26 -8.72 0.29 -11.67
C GLU A 26 -8.81 1.08 -10.35
N PHE A 27 -8.17 0.65 -9.26
CA PHE A 27 -8.18 1.39 -7.99
C PHE A 27 -6.97 1.06 -7.11
N LEU A 28 -5.91 1.86 -7.24
CA LEU A 28 -4.85 1.97 -6.25
C LEU A 28 -5.09 3.24 -5.41
N PRO A 29 -5.55 3.14 -4.15
CA PRO A 29 -5.78 4.30 -3.31
C PRO A 29 -4.45 5.01 -3.01
N ALA A 30 -4.50 6.33 -2.83
CA ALA A 30 -3.34 7.08 -2.36
C ALA A 30 -2.91 6.55 -0.99
N LEU A 31 -1.65 6.13 -0.90
CA LEU A 31 -1.04 5.55 0.30
C LEU A 31 0.17 6.40 0.71
N ASP A 32 0.12 6.94 1.91
CA ASP A 32 1.25 7.62 2.56
C ASP A 32 1.74 6.79 3.73
N ILE A 33 3.03 6.46 3.75
CA ILE A 33 3.67 5.72 4.85
C ILE A 33 4.74 6.60 5.48
N TYR A 34 4.71 6.69 6.81
CA TYR A 34 5.74 7.38 7.58
C TYR A 34 5.93 6.75 8.96
N GLN A 35 7.02 7.11 9.61
CA GLN A 35 7.36 6.67 10.95
C GLN A 35 7.32 7.87 11.90
N ASP A 36 6.67 7.71 13.05
CA ASP A 36 6.82 8.61 14.19
C ASP A 36 7.73 7.98 15.26
N LYS A 37 7.82 8.58 16.45
CA LYS A 37 8.80 8.18 17.47
C LYS A 37 8.87 6.67 17.69
N ASP A 38 7.70 6.05 17.85
CA ASP A 38 7.60 4.64 18.24
C ASP A 38 6.67 3.83 17.31
N ASN A 39 6.03 4.47 16.31
CA ASN A 39 5.03 3.82 15.46
C ASN A 39 5.34 3.95 13.96
N VAL A 40 4.89 2.95 13.20
CA VAL A 40 4.78 3.00 11.74
C VAL A 40 3.33 3.29 11.39
N VAL A 41 3.10 4.33 10.59
CA VAL A 41 1.76 4.80 10.22
C VAL A 41 1.57 4.70 8.71
N ALA A 42 0.52 4.00 8.29
CA ALA A 42 0.04 3.95 6.92
C ALA A 42 -1.30 4.70 6.82
N LYS A 43 -1.39 5.68 5.91
CA LYS A 43 -2.61 6.43 5.62
C LYS A 43 -3.10 6.06 4.23
N LEU A 44 -4.32 5.53 4.15
CA LEU A 44 -4.97 5.13 2.90
C LEU A 44 -6.22 5.97 2.67
N ALA A 45 -6.35 6.54 1.47
CA ALA A 45 -7.56 7.23 1.06
C ALA A 45 -8.53 6.26 0.38
N LEU A 46 -9.63 5.90 1.04
CA LEU A 46 -10.65 4.96 0.55
C LEU A 46 -12.00 5.67 0.31
N PRO A 47 -12.12 6.53 -0.73
CA PRO A 47 -13.38 7.20 -1.04
C PRO A 47 -14.45 6.19 -1.47
N GLY A 48 -15.66 6.33 -0.93
CA GLY A 48 -16.80 5.48 -1.30
C GLY A 48 -16.83 4.08 -0.64
N VAL A 49 -15.84 3.76 0.21
CA VAL A 49 -15.83 2.51 0.99
C VAL A 49 -16.48 2.75 2.35
N ASP A 50 -17.39 1.87 2.76
CA ASP A 50 -17.95 1.87 4.12
C ASP A 50 -16.88 1.37 5.11
N PRO A 51 -16.51 2.15 6.13
CA PRO A 51 -15.51 1.74 7.12
C PRO A 51 -15.81 0.39 7.79
N LYS A 52 -17.10 0.01 7.91
CA LYS A 52 -17.49 -1.27 8.50
C LYS A 52 -17.17 -2.49 7.63
N LYS A 53 -16.84 -2.27 6.36
CA LYS A 53 -16.49 -3.31 5.39
C LYS A 53 -14.98 -3.40 5.14
N VAL A 54 -14.19 -2.55 5.81
CA VAL A 54 -12.73 -2.61 5.74
C VAL A 54 -12.23 -3.64 6.74
N ASP A 55 -11.44 -4.59 6.26
CA ASP A 55 -10.74 -5.57 7.08
C ASP A 55 -9.26 -5.21 7.12
N ILE A 56 -8.63 -5.31 8.30
CA ILE A 56 -7.23 -4.97 8.47
C ILE A 56 -6.55 -6.13 9.18
N THR A 57 -5.57 -6.74 8.53
CA THR A 57 -4.82 -7.86 9.09
C THR A 57 -3.33 -7.59 9.08
N ILE A 58 -2.64 -8.14 10.08
CA ILE A 58 -1.18 -8.09 10.19
C ILE A 58 -0.69 -9.51 10.47
N GLU A 59 -0.02 -10.11 9.50
CA GLU A 59 0.51 -11.46 9.60
C GLU A 59 1.93 -11.52 9.01
N ASN A 60 2.88 -12.14 9.72
CA ASN A 60 4.27 -12.28 9.28
C ASN A 60 4.91 -10.95 8.81
N ASP A 61 4.71 -9.88 9.59
CA ASP A 61 5.21 -8.53 9.27
C ASP A 61 4.63 -7.91 7.99
N VAL A 62 3.51 -8.45 7.47
CA VAL A 62 2.76 -7.92 6.33
C VAL A 62 1.43 -7.34 6.80
N LEU A 63 1.18 -6.07 6.45
CA LEU A 63 -0.10 -5.39 6.66
C LEU A 63 -0.95 -5.51 5.39
N THR A 64 -2.18 -6.01 5.54
CA THR A 64 -3.19 -6.14 4.46
C THR A 64 -4.43 -5.33 4.82
N VAL A 65 -4.98 -4.60 3.84
CA VAL A 65 -6.15 -3.70 3.93
C VAL A 65 -7.03 -3.91 2.71
#